data_AF-A0A699U405-F1
#
_entry.id   AF-A0A699U405-F1
#
_cell.length_a   1.000
_cell.length_b   1.000
_cell.length_c   1.000
_cell.angle_alpha   90.00
_cell.angle_beta   90.00
_cell.angle_gamma   90.00
#
_symmetry.space_group_name_H-M   'P 1'
#
loop_
_entity.id
_entity.type
_entity.pdbx_description
1 polymer ?
#
loop_
_entity_poly.entity_id
_entity_poly.type
_entity_poly.pdbx_seq_one_letter_code
_entity_poly.pdbx_strand_id
1 'polypeptide(L)'
;MRIAIIGGGLTGLTLAYYLQKSGVAYDLFEASERPGGNLLSPLDAAGYQLEAGPNSLLLSPELEELLTELGLQDAIQEAAPVSQHRYVLRRGQYQALPASPPKLLTSSFFGLKTKLRLLRELLRRPAPPVPGETIAAFFERHFGSEVVEYAVNPFVAGIYAGDPRELLVSLTFPQLPALEAQYGSVL
;
A
#
# COMPACT_ATOMS: atom_id res chain seq x y z
N MET A 1 7.17 -10.73 -35.48
CA MET A 1 6.09 -9.97 -34.80
C MET A 1 6.78 -8.83 -34.05
N ARG A 2 6.28 -7.59 -34.12
CA ARG A 2 6.87 -6.42 -33.47
C ARG A 2 5.85 -5.85 -32.49
N ILE A 3 6.23 -5.66 -31.23
CA ILE A 3 5.33 -5.21 -30.16
C ILE A 3 5.49 -3.69 -29.99
N ALA A 4 4.38 -2.95 -29.96
CA ALA A 4 4.40 -1.54 -29.60
C ALA A 4 4.03 -1.37 -28.12
N ILE A 5 4.83 -0.63 -27.37
CA ILE A 5 4.62 -0.28 -25.96
C ILE A 5 4.31 1.21 -25.90
N ILE A 6 3.14 1.57 -25.36
CA ILE A 6 2.71 2.96 -25.20
C ILE A 6 2.85 3.34 -23.73
N GLY A 7 3.78 4.25 -23.44
CA GLY A 7 4.16 4.70 -22.10
C GLY A 7 5.50 4.11 -21.64
N GLY A 8 6.46 4.99 -21.38
CA GLY A 8 7.78 4.72 -20.79
C GLY A 8 7.82 4.90 -19.27
N GLY A 9 6.69 4.69 -18.58
CA GLY A 9 6.65 4.55 -17.12
C GLY A 9 7.23 3.21 -16.65
N LEU A 10 7.29 3.00 -15.33
CA LEU A 10 7.87 1.79 -14.74
C LEU A 10 7.32 0.50 -15.38
N THR A 11 6.00 0.37 -15.53
CA THR A 11 5.37 -0.80 -16.18
C THR A 11 5.84 -1.03 -17.62
N GLY A 12 5.91 0.04 -18.43
CA GLY A 12 6.34 -0.06 -19.83
C GLY A 12 7.82 -0.39 -19.96
N LEU A 13 8.66 0.19 -19.10
CA LEU A 13 10.09 -0.11 -19.03
C LEU A 13 10.34 -1.55 -18.58
N THR A 14 9.61 -2.05 -17.59
CA THR A 14 9.69 -3.45 -17.15
C THR A 14 9.29 -4.40 -18.27
N LEU A 15 8.22 -4.11 -19.02
CA LEU A 15 7.83 -4.92 -20.18
C LEU A 15 8.93 -4.91 -21.26
N ALA A 16 9.45 -3.73 -21.61
CA ALA A 16 10.54 -3.58 -22.57
C ALA A 16 11.77 -4.40 -22.17
N TYR A 17 12.14 -4.36 -20.88
CA TYR A 17 13.25 -5.14 -20.32
C TYR A 17 13.08 -6.65 -20.56
N TYR A 18 11.91 -7.21 -20.20
CA TYR A 18 11.67 -8.65 -20.37
C TYR A 18 11.52 -9.09 -21.83
N LEU A 19 10.97 -8.24 -22.70
CA LEU A 19 10.94 -8.50 -24.14
C LEU A 19 12.35 -8.49 -24.74
N GLN A 20 13.18 -7.54 -24.33
CA GLN A 20 14.59 -7.47 -24.73
C GLN A 20 15.36 -8.72 -24.33
N LYS A 21 15.20 -9.16 -23.07
CA LYS A 21 15.82 -10.39 -22.53
C LYS A 21 15.40 -11.64 -23.31
N SER A 22 14.18 -11.64 -23.83
CA SER A 22 13.60 -12.73 -24.63
C SER A 22 13.90 -12.61 -26.14
N GLY A 23 14.68 -11.62 -26.58
CA GLY A 23 15.01 -11.39 -27.99
C GLY A 23 13.81 -10.98 -28.86
N VAL A 24 12.73 -10.49 -28.25
CA VAL A 24 11.52 -10.05 -28.94
C VAL A 24 11.64 -8.58 -29.29
N ALA A 25 11.55 -8.23 -30.57
CA ALA A 25 11.62 -6.86 -31.03
C ALA A 25 10.41 -6.03 -30.56
N TYR A 26 10.68 -4.84 -30.01
CA TYR A 26 9.67 -3.90 -29.58
C TYR A 26 10.00 -2.47 -30.00
N ASP A 27 8.98 -1.62 -30.03
CA ASP A 27 9.08 -0.16 -30.09
C ASP A 27 8.41 0.42 -28.85
N LEU A 28 9.10 1.32 -28.14
CA LEU A 28 8.56 2.02 -26.97
C LEU A 28 8.33 3.48 -27.31
N PHE A 29 7.12 3.96 -27.03
CA PHE A 29 6.70 5.34 -27.24
C PHE A 29 6.39 5.98 -25.90
N GLU A 30 7.13 7.02 -25.52
CA GLU A 30 6.87 7.86 -24.36
C GLU A 30 6.43 9.25 -24.82
N ALA A 31 5.40 9.81 -24.19
CA ALA A 31 4.87 11.11 -24.56
C ALA A 31 5.74 12.27 -24.04
N SER A 32 6.43 12.04 -22.92
CA SER A 32 7.29 13.00 -22.23
C SER A 32 8.71 13.01 -22.79
N GLU A 33 9.50 14.02 -22.43
CA GLU A 33 10.91 14.15 -22.84
C GLU A 33 11.85 13.12 -22.16
N ARG A 34 11.36 12.40 -21.14
CA ARG A 34 12.11 11.40 -20.38
C ARG A 34 11.25 10.19 -20.06
N PRO A 35 11.86 9.00 -19.90
CA PRO A 35 11.18 7.85 -19.31
C PRO A 35 11.06 7.98 -17.79
N GLY A 36 10.37 7.04 -17.17
CA GLY A 36 10.17 6.91 -15.72
C GLY A 36 8.74 7.15 -15.27
N GLY A 37 7.94 7.89 -16.07
CA GLY A 37 6.57 8.24 -15.71
C GLY A 37 6.52 8.99 -14.36
N ASN A 38 5.76 8.44 -13.41
CA ASN A 38 5.61 9.02 -12.07
C ASN A 38 6.89 8.93 -11.21
N LEU A 39 7.92 8.18 -11.61
CA LEU A 39 9.22 8.20 -10.95
C LEU A 39 9.97 9.47 -11.39
N LEU A 40 10.19 10.38 -10.44
CA LEU A 40 10.83 11.67 -10.68
C LEU A 40 11.57 12.10 -9.42
N SER A 41 12.89 12.16 -9.52
CA SER A 41 13.76 12.44 -8.38
C SER A 41 14.63 13.70 -8.66
N PRO A 42 14.07 14.93 -8.57
CA PRO A 42 14.83 16.13 -8.88
C PRO A 42 15.71 16.56 -7.69
N LEU A 43 16.83 17.21 -8.00
CA LEU A 43 17.61 17.97 -7.02
C LEU A 43 17.04 19.37 -6.89
N ASP A 44 16.83 19.84 -5.65
CA ASP A 44 16.42 21.23 -5.42
C ASP A 44 17.62 22.20 -5.39
N ALA A 45 17.34 23.50 -5.30
CA ALA A 45 18.37 24.54 -5.28
C ALA A 45 19.29 24.49 -4.05
N ALA A 46 18.88 23.83 -2.97
CA ALA A 46 19.67 23.64 -1.76
C ALA A 46 20.45 22.32 -1.75
N GLY A 47 20.31 21.50 -2.81
CA GLY A 47 21.01 20.23 -2.98
C GLY A 47 20.30 19.02 -2.36
N TYR A 48 19.03 19.14 -1.98
CA TYR A 48 18.25 18.01 -1.50
C TYR A 48 17.76 17.15 -2.66
N GLN A 49 17.90 15.83 -2.51
CA GLN A 49 17.25 14.85 -3.36
C GLN A 49 15.77 14.76 -2.98
N LEU A 50 14.90 15.24 -3.86
CA LEU A 50 13.46 15.15 -3.69
C LEU A 50 12.92 13.95 -4.47
N GLU A 51 11.74 13.47 -4.08
CA GLU A 51 10.93 12.50 -4.83
C GLU A 51 9.56 13.12 -5.11
N ALA A 52 9.28 13.42 -6.37
CA ALA A 52 8.04 14.06 -6.81
C ALA A 52 6.90 13.07 -7.10
N GLY A 53 7.13 11.78 -6.80
CA GLY A 53 6.15 10.71 -6.97
C GLY A 53 6.31 9.64 -5.88
N PRO A 54 6.48 8.34 -6.23
CA PRO A 54 6.78 7.30 -5.25
C PRO A 54 8.07 7.61 -4.49
N ASN A 55 8.03 7.49 -3.16
CA ASN A 55 9.17 7.80 -2.28
C ASN A 55 9.90 6.56 -1.79
N SER A 56 9.23 5.40 -1.75
CA SER A 56 9.80 4.15 -1.25
C SER A 56 9.11 2.95 -1.88
N LEU A 57 9.77 1.80 -1.78
CA LEU A 57 9.31 0.52 -2.28
C LEU A 57 9.25 -0.48 -1.13
N LEU A 58 8.27 -1.38 -1.17
CA LEU A 58 8.31 -2.60 -0.36
C LEU A 58 8.92 -3.69 -1.24
N LEU A 59 10.05 -4.26 -0.81
CA LEU A 59 10.71 -5.33 -1.55
C LEU A 59 9.86 -6.60 -1.53
N SER A 60 9.48 -7.07 -2.71
CA SER A 60 8.98 -8.43 -2.94
C SER A 60 10.11 -9.29 -3.52
N PRO A 61 10.02 -10.62 -3.44
CA PRO A 61 11.02 -11.51 -4.04
C PRO A 61 11.26 -11.21 -5.53
N GLU A 62 10.19 -10.93 -6.28
CA GLU A 62 10.25 -10.63 -7.71
C GLU A 62 10.94 -9.28 -7.98
N LEU A 63 10.71 -8.29 -7.13
CA LEU A 63 11.38 -6.99 -7.23
C LEU A 63 12.86 -7.11 -6.86
N GLU A 64 13.20 -7.88 -5.84
CA GLU A 64 14.58 -8.13 -5.43
C GLU A 64 15.37 -8.88 -6.51
N GLU A 65 14.75 -9.86 -7.17
CA GLU A 65 15.31 -10.54 -8.34
C GLU A 65 15.57 -9.54 -9.47
N LEU A 66 14.58 -8.69 -9.81
CA LEU A 66 14.74 -7.68 -10.85
C LEU A 66 15.87 -6.68 -10.53
N LEU A 67 15.92 -6.16 -9.30
CA LEU A 67 17.00 -5.27 -8.88
C LEU A 67 18.37 -5.96 -8.94
N THR A 68 18.40 -7.25 -8.66
CA THR A 68 19.61 -8.07 -8.79
C THR A 68 20.07 -8.23 -10.23
N GLU A 69 19.16 -8.54 -11.14
CA GLU A 69 19.47 -8.65 -12.56
C GLU A 69 19.92 -7.32 -13.18
N LEU A 70 19.45 -6.20 -12.63
CA LEU A 70 19.85 -4.85 -13.04
C LEU A 70 21.15 -4.36 -12.38
N GLY A 71 21.71 -5.10 -11.42
CA GLY A 71 22.91 -4.71 -10.67
C GLY A 71 22.69 -3.51 -9.75
N LEU A 72 21.48 -3.35 -9.20
CA LEU A 72 21.07 -2.19 -8.39
C LEU A 72 21.03 -2.46 -6.88
N GLN A 73 21.49 -3.64 -6.42
CA GLN A 73 21.41 -4.00 -5.00
C GLN A 73 22.16 -3.01 -4.11
N ASP A 74 23.35 -2.57 -4.55
CA ASP A 74 24.19 -1.63 -3.80
C ASP A 74 23.61 -0.20 -3.77
N ALA A 75 22.60 0.09 -4.62
CA ALA A 75 21.89 1.36 -4.62
C ALA A 75 20.67 1.38 -3.69
N ILE A 76 20.30 0.23 -3.11
CA ILE A 76 19.17 0.14 -2.17
C ILE A 76 19.55 0.84 -0.88
N GLN A 77 18.73 1.81 -0.48
CA GLN A 77 18.86 2.51 0.79
C GLN A 77 17.73 2.08 1.72
N GLU A 78 18.08 1.46 2.84
CA GLU A 78 17.11 1.11 3.87
C GLU A 78 16.52 2.36 4.53
N ALA A 79 15.22 2.33 4.82
CA ALA A 79 14.58 3.40 5.56
C ALA A 79 15.19 3.53 6.97
N ALA A 80 15.53 4.76 7.37
CA ALA A 80 16.11 5.02 8.67
C ALA A 80 15.20 4.50 9.82
N PRO A 81 15.76 3.99 10.93
CA PRO A 81 14.98 3.43 12.04
C PRO A 81 13.95 4.39 12.66
N VAL A 82 14.18 5.70 12.54
CA VAL A 82 13.23 6.74 12.99
C VAL A 82 11.86 6.64 12.29
N SER A 83 11.82 6.08 11.07
CA SER A 83 10.62 5.94 10.24
C SER A 83 9.66 4.82 10.69
N GLN A 84 9.99 4.09 11.78
CA GLN A 84 9.14 2.99 12.27
C GLN A 84 7.86 3.44 12.97
N HIS A 85 7.79 4.70 13.44
CA HIS A 85 6.61 5.23 14.12
C HIS A 85 5.69 5.94 13.14
N ARG A 86 4.45 5.44 13.03
CA ARG A 86 3.38 6.11 12.26
C ARG A 86 2.52 6.93 13.22
N TYR A 87 2.30 8.19 12.89
CA TYR A 87 1.48 9.10 13.67
C TYR A 87 0.22 9.47 12.90
N VAL A 88 -0.90 9.61 13.62
CA VAL A 88 -2.15 10.11 13.08
C VAL A 88 -2.66 11.27 13.92
N LEU A 89 -3.29 12.25 13.27
CA LEU A 89 -3.88 13.39 13.95
C LEU A 89 -5.22 12.95 14.57
N ARG A 90 -5.32 13.00 15.89
CA ARG A 90 -6.52 12.63 16.64
C ARG A 90 -6.81 13.66 17.70
N ARG A 91 -8.00 14.27 17.64
CA ARG A 91 -8.45 15.33 18.56
C ARG A 91 -7.44 16.49 18.67
N GLY A 92 -6.88 16.90 17.53
CA GLY A 92 -5.93 18.02 17.45
C GLY A 92 -4.50 17.68 17.90
N GLN A 93 -4.19 16.43 18.21
CA GLN A 93 -2.84 16.01 18.62
C GLN A 93 -2.36 14.82 17.79
N TYR A 94 -1.07 14.80 17.41
CA TYR A 94 -0.46 13.64 16.79
C TYR A 94 -0.27 12.53 17.82
N GLN A 95 -0.79 11.35 17.52
CA GLN A 95 -0.68 10.17 18.38
C GLN A 95 -0.06 9.04 17.59
N ALA A 96 0.89 8.33 18.20
CA ALA A 96 1.51 7.17 17.60
C ALA A 96 0.49 6.02 17.47
N LEU A 97 0.39 5.45 16.27
CA LEU A 97 -0.40 4.23 16.05
C LEU A 97 0.28 3.04 16.75
N PRO A 98 -0.48 2.19 17.46
CA PRO A 98 0.07 0.98 18.04
C PRO A 98 0.62 0.04 16.96
N ALA A 99 1.93 -0.25 17.01
CA ALA A 99 2.62 -1.03 16.00
C ALA A 99 2.46 -2.56 16.13
N SER A 100 1.72 -3.05 17.15
CA SER A 100 1.52 -4.49 17.35
C SER A 100 0.21 -4.80 18.09
N PRO A 101 -0.36 -6.01 17.94
CA PRO A 101 -1.60 -6.39 18.62
C PRO A 101 -1.55 -6.24 20.15
N PRO A 102 -0.48 -6.64 20.87
CA PRO A 102 -0.39 -6.40 22.31
C PRO A 102 -0.41 -4.91 22.66
N LYS A 103 0.31 -4.06 21.91
CA LYS A 103 0.31 -2.60 22.12
C LYS A 103 -1.05 -1.99 21.80
N LEU A 104 -1.78 -2.54 20.84
CA LEU A 104 -3.12 -2.08 20.51
C LEU A 104 -4.07 -2.29 21.70
N LEU A 105 -4.00 -3.45 22.37
CA LEU A 105 -4.83 -3.75 23.54
C LEU A 105 -4.41 -2.98 24.80
N THR A 106 -3.11 -2.73 25.00
CA THR A 106 -2.62 -2.03 26.21
C THR A 106 -2.62 -0.50 26.09
N SER A 107 -2.50 0.06 24.87
CA SER A 107 -2.49 1.51 24.66
C SER A 107 -3.85 2.16 24.93
N SER A 108 -3.86 3.46 25.24
CA SER A 108 -5.06 4.29 25.32
C SER A 108 -5.54 4.82 23.95
N PHE A 109 -4.91 4.37 22.86
CA PHE A 109 -5.22 4.84 21.52
C PHE A 109 -6.67 4.50 21.14
N PHE A 110 -7.07 3.24 21.25
CA PHE A 110 -8.46 2.82 20.99
C PHE A 110 -9.29 2.76 22.27
N GLY A 111 -10.56 3.16 22.16
CA GLY A 111 -11.52 3.06 23.25
C GLY A 111 -11.88 1.62 23.60
N LEU A 112 -12.43 1.42 24.80
CA LEU A 112 -12.82 0.09 25.31
C LEU A 112 -13.81 -0.64 24.37
N LYS A 113 -14.74 0.10 23.75
CA LYS A 113 -15.71 -0.45 22.78
C LYS A 113 -15.01 -1.08 21.58
N THR A 114 -13.98 -0.41 21.06
CA THR A 114 -13.19 -0.88 19.92
C THR A 114 -12.35 -2.09 20.28
N LYS A 115 -11.71 -2.07 21.46
CA LYS A 115 -10.98 -3.24 21.98
C LYS A 115 -11.89 -4.46 22.14
N LEU A 116 -13.12 -4.27 22.64
CA LEU A 116 -14.09 -5.35 22.75
C LEU A 116 -14.53 -5.89 21.38
N ARG A 117 -14.67 -5.04 20.36
CA ARG A 117 -14.95 -5.47 18.99
C ARG A 117 -13.80 -6.29 18.41
N LEU A 118 -12.56 -5.85 18.59
CA LEU A 118 -11.37 -6.60 18.19
C LEU A 118 -11.29 -7.99 18.85
N LEU A 119 -11.66 -8.11 20.12
CA LEU A 119 -11.70 -9.43 20.78
C LEU A 119 -12.83 -10.31 20.24
N ARG A 120 -13.99 -9.71 19.90
CA ARG A 120 -15.13 -10.45 19.33
C ARG A 120 -14.92 -10.85 17.88
N GLU A 121 -14.05 -10.14 17.16
CA GLU A 121 -13.67 -10.46 15.78
C GLU A 121 -13.17 -11.90 15.66
N LEU A 122 -12.36 -12.35 16.62
CA LEU A 122 -11.82 -13.73 16.68
C LEU A 122 -12.90 -14.82 16.77
N LEU A 123 -14.15 -14.46 17.09
CA LEU A 123 -15.28 -15.37 17.23
C LEU A 123 -16.26 -15.27 16.05
N ARG A 124 -15.96 -14.47 15.03
CA ARG A 124 -16.81 -14.35 13.85
C ARG A 124 -16.86 -15.67 13.08
N ARG A 125 -18.02 -15.93 12.50
CA ARG A 125 -18.24 -17.10 11.65
C ARG A 125 -18.00 -16.72 10.18
N PRO A 126 -17.54 -17.67 9.36
CA PRO A 126 -17.43 -17.48 7.92
C PRO A 126 -18.73 -16.92 7.32
N ALA A 127 -18.58 -15.93 6.45
CA ALA A 127 -19.68 -15.27 5.76
C ALA A 127 -19.29 -15.02 4.30
N PRO A 128 -20.23 -15.12 3.34
CA PRO A 128 -19.93 -14.84 1.94
C PRO A 128 -19.52 -13.37 1.75
N PRO A 129 -18.61 -13.07 0.80
CA PRO A 129 -18.24 -11.69 0.48
C PRO A 129 -19.45 -10.84 0.09
N VAL A 130 -19.50 -9.60 0.57
CA VAL A 130 -20.55 -8.66 0.22
C VAL A 130 -20.18 -7.95 -1.10
N PRO A 131 -20.99 -8.10 -2.17
CA PRO A 131 -20.71 -7.44 -3.45
C PRO A 131 -20.71 -5.92 -3.34
N GLY A 132 -19.73 -5.26 -3.94
CA GLY A 132 -19.63 -3.79 -3.93
C GLY A 132 -19.36 -3.18 -2.55
N GLU A 133 -18.89 -3.98 -1.59
CA GLU A 133 -18.56 -3.48 -0.26
C GLU A 133 -17.34 -2.55 -0.30
N THR A 134 -17.45 -1.41 0.37
CA THR A 134 -16.38 -0.42 0.48
C THR A 134 -15.43 -0.78 1.62
N ILE A 135 -14.21 -0.27 1.58
CA ILE A 135 -13.23 -0.49 2.65
C ILE A 135 -13.81 -0.02 3.99
N ALA A 136 -14.44 1.16 4.04
CA ALA A 136 -15.03 1.71 5.26
C ALA A 136 -16.13 0.79 5.80
N ALA A 137 -17.06 0.32 4.96
CA ALA A 137 -18.14 -0.56 5.38
C ALA A 137 -17.62 -1.90 5.92
N PHE A 138 -16.62 -2.48 5.25
CA PHE A 138 -15.94 -3.70 5.69
C PHE A 138 -15.33 -3.52 7.09
N PHE A 139 -14.46 -2.53 7.27
CA PHE A 139 -13.80 -2.34 8.57
C PHE A 139 -14.75 -1.85 9.66
N GLU A 140 -15.85 -1.15 9.33
CA GLU A 140 -16.84 -0.72 10.31
C GLU A 140 -17.59 -1.89 10.94
N ARG A 141 -18.02 -2.88 10.13
CA ARG A 141 -18.73 -4.05 10.66
C ARG A 141 -17.82 -5.04 11.39
N HIS A 142 -16.53 -5.06 11.08
CA HIS A 142 -15.54 -5.88 11.80
C HIS A 142 -15.07 -5.18 13.09
N PHE A 143 -14.62 -3.94 12.99
CA PHE A 143 -13.86 -3.27 14.05
C PHE A 143 -14.50 -1.99 14.58
N GLY A 144 -15.40 -1.38 13.82
CA GLY A 144 -16.11 -0.16 14.17
C GLY A 144 -15.49 1.13 13.67
N SER A 145 -16.29 2.19 13.74
CA SER A 145 -15.98 3.49 13.16
C SER A 145 -14.70 4.15 13.68
N GLU A 146 -14.30 3.88 14.92
CA GLU A 146 -13.04 4.42 15.47
C GLU A 146 -11.81 3.88 14.72
N VAL A 147 -11.83 2.59 14.33
CA VAL A 147 -10.76 1.98 13.52
C VAL A 147 -10.79 2.51 12.10
N VAL A 148 -11.99 2.69 11.55
CA VAL A 148 -12.16 3.29 10.23
C VAL A 148 -11.54 4.68 10.19
N GLU A 149 -11.87 5.52 11.16
CA GLU A 149 -11.46 6.93 11.17
C GLU A 149 -9.97 7.11 11.44
N TYR A 150 -9.41 6.38 12.42
CA TYR A 150 -8.05 6.66 12.92
C TYR A 150 -6.98 5.66 12.48
N ALA A 151 -7.34 4.57 11.81
CA ALA A 151 -6.37 3.62 11.26
C ALA A 151 -6.58 3.39 9.77
N VAL A 152 -7.79 3.03 9.35
CA VAL A 152 -8.07 2.68 7.95
C VAL A 152 -8.01 3.89 7.04
N ASN A 153 -8.68 4.99 7.42
CA ASN A 153 -8.69 6.22 6.62
C ASN A 153 -7.28 6.80 6.41
N PRO A 154 -6.44 6.98 7.46
CA PRO A 154 -5.05 7.40 7.26
C PRO A 154 -4.21 6.45 6.41
N PHE A 155 -4.43 5.13 6.55
CA PHE A 155 -3.73 4.12 5.76
C PHE A 155 -4.13 4.18 4.27
N VAL A 156 -5.44 4.26 3.99
CA VAL A 156 -5.97 4.36 2.63
C VAL A 156 -5.55 5.67 1.97
N ALA A 157 -5.58 6.79 2.71
CA ALA A 157 -5.07 8.07 2.23
C ALA A 157 -3.57 7.99 1.88
N GLY A 158 -2.78 7.25 2.66
CA GLY A 158 -1.34 7.07 2.40
C GLY A 158 -1.01 6.18 1.19
N ILE A 159 -1.88 5.24 0.81
CA ILE A 159 -1.63 4.29 -0.30
C ILE A 159 -2.33 4.73 -1.58
N TYR A 160 -3.62 5.07 -1.48
CA TYR A 160 -4.47 5.34 -2.63
C TYR A 160 -4.78 6.83 -2.81
N ALA A 161 -4.45 7.67 -1.83
CA ALA A 161 -4.90 9.06 -1.77
C ALA A 161 -6.43 9.20 -1.99
N GLY A 162 -7.20 8.19 -1.57
CA GLY A 162 -8.65 8.09 -1.80
C GLY A 162 -9.46 8.00 -0.52
N ASP A 163 -10.79 8.00 -0.64
CA ASP A 163 -11.73 7.83 0.48
C ASP A 163 -12.07 6.33 0.66
N PRO A 164 -11.84 5.73 1.85
CA PRO A 164 -12.25 4.36 2.11
C PRO A 164 -13.77 4.11 1.94
N ARG A 165 -14.60 5.16 1.92
CA ARG A 165 -16.04 5.08 1.70
C ARG A 165 -16.43 4.92 0.23
N GLU A 166 -15.49 5.10 -0.70
CA GLU A 166 -15.72 4.97 -2.14
C GLU A 166 -14.98 3.77 -2.74
N LEU A 167 -13.81 3.43 -2.18
CA LEU A 167 -12.99 2.33 -2.65
C LEU A 167 -13.57 0.97 -2.27
N LEU A 168 -13.63 0.06 -3.23
CA LEU A 168 -14.13 -1.31 -3.04
C LEU A 168 -13.08 -2.22 -2.42
N VAL A 169 -13.43 -2.90 -1.31
CA VAL A 169 -12.51 -3.80 -0.61
C VAL A 169 -12.03 -4.95 -1.51
N SER A 170 -12.88 -5.42 -2.42
CA SER A 170 -12.54 -6.50 -3.36
C SER A 170 -11.52 -6.10 -4.42
N LEU A 171 -11.39 -4.81 -4.73
CA LEU A 171 -10.45 -4.31 -5.74
C LEU A 171 -9.14 -3.81 -5.13
N THR A 172 -9.16 -3.41 -3.85
CA THR A 172 -7.98 -2.90 -3.16
C THR A 172 -7.32 -3.94 -2.25
N PHE A 173 -8.13 -4.72 -1.52
CA PHE A 173 -7.67 -5.73 -0.54
C PHE A 173 -8.43 -7.07 -0.71
N PRO A 174 -8.37 -7.72 -1.89
CA PRO A 174 -9.13 -8.94 -2.19
C PRO A 174 -8.91 -10.09 -1.21
N GLN A 175 -7.77 -10.12 -0.53
CA GLN A 175 -7.44 -11.10 0.49
C GLN A 175 -8.33 -10.99 1.73
N LEU A 176 -8.86 -9.81 2.09
CA LEU A 176 -9.66 -9.65 3.30
C LEU A 176 -11.03 -10.33 3.19
N PRO A 177 -11.83 -10.11 2.13
CA PRO A 177 -13.07 -10.88 1.94
C PRO A 177 -12.83 -12.38 1.76
N ALA A 178 -11.70 -12.78 1.17
CA ALA A 178 -11.33 -14.19 1.04
C ALA A 178 -11.08 -14.84 2.41
N LEU A 179 -10.33 -14.15 3.29
CA LEU A 179 -10.09 -14.59 4.67
C LEU A 179 -11.39 -14.65 5.47
N GLU A 180 -12.27 -13.65 5.37
CA GLU A 180 -13.58 -13.69 6.01
C GLU A 180 -14.43 -14.87 5.50
N ALA A 181 -14.47 -15.10 4.19
CA ALA A 181 -15.25 -16.19 3.62
C ALA A 181 -14.76 -17.57 4.06
N GLN A 182 -13.45 -17.71 4.30
CA GLN A 182 -12.84 -18.97 4.70
C GLN A 182 -12.86 -19.19 6.22
N TYR A 183 -12.59 -18.14 7.01
CA TYR A 183 -12.33 -18.23 8.45
C TYR A 183 -13.29 -17.41 9.32
N GLY A 184 -14.05 -16.49 8.73
CA GLY A 184 -14.94 -15.55 9.45
C GLY A 184 -14.23 -14.35 10.06
N SER A 185 -13.04 -14.55 10.61
CA SER A 185 -12.15 -13.51 11.13
C SER A 185 -11.11 -13.11 10.09
N VAL A 186 -10.72 -11.82 10.10
CA VAL A 186 -9.52 -11.33 9.37
C VAL A 186 -8.32 -11.03 10.28
N LEU A 187 -8.45 -11.36 11.57
CA LEU A 187 -7.36 -11.41 12.55
C LEU A 187 -6.85 -12.84 12.73
#